data_AF-Q99J49-F1
#
_entry.id   AF-Q99J49-F1
#
_cell.length_a   1.000
_cell.length_b   1.000
_cell.length_c   1.000
_cell.angle_alpha   90.00
_cell.angle_beta   90.00
_cell.angle_gamma   90.00
#
_symmetry.space_group_name_H-M   'P 1'
#
loop_
_entity.id
_entity.type
_entity.pdbx_description
1 polymer ?
#
loop_
_entity_poly.entity_id
_entity_poly.type
_entity_poly.pdbx_seq_one_letter_code
_entity_poly.pdbx_strand_id
1 'polypeptide(L)'
;GTLLISKIREEYPDRIMNTFSVMPSPKVSDTVVEPYNATLSVHQLVENTDETYSIDNEALYDICFRTLKLTTPTYGDLNHLVSATMSGVTTCLRFPGQLNADLRKLAVNMVPFPRLHFFMPGFAPLTSRGSQQYRALTVPELTQQMFDSKNMMAACDPRHGRYLTVAAIFRGRMSMKEVDEQMLNVQNKNSSYFVEWIPNNVKTAVCDIPPRGLKMSATFIGNSTAIQELFKRISEQFTAMFRRKAFLHWYTGEGMDEMEFTEAESNMNDLVSEYQQYQDATADEQGEFEEEEGEDEA
;
A
#
# COMPACT_ATOMS: atom_id res chain seq x y z
N GLY A 1 3.79 -5.22 -18.55
CA GLY A 1 4.14 -5.49 -17.14
C GLY A 1 3.39 -6.71 -16.66
N THR A 2 2.08 -6.62 -16.56
CA THR A 2 1.16 -7.69 -16.13
C THR A 2 1.29 -9.00 -16.90
N LEU A 3 1.44 -8.96 -18.24
CA LEU A 3 1.70 -10.17 -19.03
C LEU A 3 2.96 -10.93 -18.58
N LEU A 4 4.02 -10.20 -18.20
CA LEU A 4 5.26 -10.79 -17.71
C LEU A 4 5.06 -11.40 -16.32
N ILE A 5 4.28 -10.75 -15.45
CA ILE A 5 3.92 -11.28 -14.13
C ILE A 5 3.18 -12.61 -14.29
N SER A 6 2.17 -12.66 -15.16
CA SER A 6 1.42 -13.88 -15.46
C SER A 6 2.34 -15.00 -15.97
N LYS A 7 3.24 -14.71 -16.92
CA LYS A 7 4.18 -15.72 -17.43
C LYS A 7 5.20 -16.20 -16.40
N ILE A 8 5.68 -15.32 -15.53
CA ILE A 8 6.55 -15.74 -14.42
C ILE A 8 5.77 -16.57 -13.41
N ARG A 9 4.49 -16.26 -13.15
CA ARG A 9 3.64 -17.04 -12.24
C ARG A 9 3.38 -18.44 -12.78
N GLU A 10 3.18 -18.58 -14.09
CA GLU A 10 3.08 -19.89 -14.77
C GLU A 10 4.38 -20.72 -14.63
N GLU A 11 5.55 -20.10 -14.84
CA GLU A 11 6.85 -20.81 -14.81
C GLU A 11 7.38 -21.05 -13.39
N TYR A 12 7.08 -20.15 -12.44
CA TYR A 12 7.59 -20.16 -11.07
C TYR A 12 6.46 -19.97 -10.04
N PRO A 13 5.49 -20.92 -9.94
CA PRO A 13 4.34 -20.78 -9.04
C PRO A 13 4.74 -20.73 -7.56
N ASP A 14 5.83 -21.39 -7.17
CA ASP A 14 6.28 -21.46 -5.77
C ASP A 14 7.03 -20.19 -5.30
N ARG A 15 7.23 -19.20 -6.17
CA ARG A 15 7.99 -17.98 -5.85
C ARG A 15 7.06 -16.82 -5.54
N ILE A 16 7.44 -16.06 -4.51
CA ILE A 16 6.74 -14.83 -4.11
C ILE A 16 6.95 -13.75 -5.17
N MET A 17 5.84 -13.15 -5.61
CA MET A 17 5.76 -12.10 -6.61
C MET A 17 5.36 -10.78 -5.95
N ASN A 18 6.31 -9.83 -5.93
CA ASN A 18 6.12 -8.52 -5.36
C ASN A 18 6.17 -7.43 -6.43
N THR A 19 5.26 -6.46 -6.36
CA THR A 19 5.25 -5.31 -7.27
C THR A 19 5.25 -3.97 -6.53
N PHE A 20 5.96 -2.99 -7.09
CA PHE A 20 5.84 -1.59 -6.70
C PHE A 20 5.09 -0.86 -7.79
N SER A 21 3.78 -0.69 -7.59
CA SER A 21 2.86 -0.23 -8.62
C SER A 21 2.53 1.24 -8.38
N VAL A 22 2.95 2.09 -9.34
CA VAL A 22 2.67 3.52 -9.28
C VAL A 22 1.29 3.80 -9.86
N MET A 23 0.39 4.32 -9.04
CA MET A 23 -0.98 4.64 -9.40
C MET A 23 -1.04 5.99 -10.10
N PRO A 24 -1.83 6.11 -11.19
CA PRO A 24 -1.95 7.36 -11.93
C PRO A 24 -2.68 8.42 -11.11
N SER A 25 -2.37 9.68 -11.39
CA SER A 25 -3.07 10.82 -10.81
C SER A 25 -3.23 11.94 -11.84
N PRO A 26 -4.45 12.51 -11.97
CA PRO A 26 -4.70 13.66 -12.83
C PRO A 26 -3.87 14.91 -12.47
N LYS A 27 -3.30 14.97 -11.26
CA LYS A 27 -2.44 16.09 -10.84
C LYS A 27 -1.03 16.04 -11.46
N VAL A 28 -0.60 14.85 -11.91
CA VAL A 28 0.78 14.59 -12.34
C VAL A 28 0.87 14.27 -13.84
N SER A 29 -0.19 13.71 -14.43
CA SER A 29 -0.23 13.37 -15.85
C SER A 29 -1.52 13.84 -16.51
N ASP A 30 -1.39 14.35 -17.75
CA ASP A 30 -2.48 14.81 -18.60
C ASP A 30 -3.08 13.69 -19.48
N THR A 31 -2.60 12.44 -19.33
CA THR A 31 -3.02 11.33 -20.19
C THR A 31 -4.38 10.78 -19.77
N VAL A 32 -5.40 11.03 -20.57
CA VAL A 32 -6.80 10.67 -20.26
C VAL A 32 -7.10 9.17 -20.27
N VAL A 33 -6.23 8.33 -20.86
CA VAL A 33 -6.42 6.86 -20.94
C VAL A 33 -5.81 6.09 -19.77
N GLU A 34 -5.18 6.78 -18.81
CA GLU A 34 -4.60 6.15 -17.62
C GLU A 34 -5.58 5.30 -16.80
N PRO A 35 -6.85 5.70 -16.60
CA PRO A 35 -7.81 4.87 -15.87
C PRO A 35 -8.03 3.50 -16.54
N TYR A 36 -8.09 3.43 -17.87
CA TYR A 36 -8.19 2.15 -18.59
C TYR A 36 -7.00 1.23 -18.29
N ASN A 37 -5.80 1.78 -18.43
CA ASN A 37 -4.57 1.02 -18.20
C ASN A 37 -4.45 0.56 -16.76
N ALA A 38 -4.86 1.40 -15.80
CA ALA A 38 -4.84 1.07 -14.38
C ALA A 38 -5.86 -0.02 -14.03
N THR A 39 -7.11 0.10 -14.47
CA THR A 39 -8.16 -0.90 -14.21
C THR A 39 -7.79 -2.27 -14.79
N LEU A 40 -7.37 -2.32 -16.06
CA LEU A 40 -6.91 -3.56 -16.69
C LEU A 40 -5.68 -4.15 -15.97
N SER A 41 -4.80 -3.29 -15.46
CA SER A 41 -3.60 -3.76 -14.74
C SER A 41 -3.94 -4.30 -13.36
N VAL A 42 -4.80 -3.61 -12.61
CA VAL A 42 -5.24 -4.03 -11.28
C VAL A 42 -5.94 -5.39 -11.34
N HIS A 43 -6.81 -5.60 -12.33
CA HIS A 43 -7.45 -6.90 -12.56
C HIS A 43 -6.40 -8.04 -12.62
N GLN A 44 -5.29 -7.83 -13.34
CA GLN A 44 -4.22 -8.82 -13.44
C GLN A 44 -3.35 -8.91 -12.16
N LEU A 45 -3.17 -7.82 -11.43
CA LEU A 45 -2.38 -7.79 -10.19
C LEU A 45 -3.10 -8.51 -9.04
N VAL A 46 -4.43 -8.46 -8.99
CA VAL A 46 -5.25 -9.15 -7.99
C VAL A 46 -4.98 -10.67 -8.03
N GLU A 47 -4.84 -11.24 -9.21
CA GLU A 47 -4.71 -12.71 -9.36
C GLU A 47 -3.24 -13.19 -9.37
N ASN A 48 -2.33 -12.37 -9.92
CA ASN A 48 -0.98 -12.84 -10.24
C ASN A 48 0.13 -12.36 -9.28
N THR A 49 -0.20 -11.56 -8.26
CA THR A 49 0.80 -11.03 -7.31
C THR A 49 0.48 -11.43 -5.89
N ASP A 50 1.52 -11.63 -5.07
CA ASP A 50 1.36 -11.95 -3.65
C ASP A 50 1.43 -10.69 -2.77
N GLU A 51 2.17 -9.66 -3.20
CA GLU A 51 2.24 -8.36 -2.53
C GLU A 51 2.30 -7.22 -3.56
N THR A 52 1.44 -6.21 -3.42
CA THR A 52 1.49 -5.01 -4.25
C THR A 52 1.59 -3.76 -3.38
N TYR A 53 2.70 -3.03 -3.52
CA TYR A 53 2.89 -1.73 -2.87
C TYR A 53 2.30 -0.64 -3.73
N SER A 54 1.17 -0.08 -3.29
CA SER A 54 0.43 0.97 -4.00
C SER A 54 1.08 2.34 -3.74
N ILE A 55 1.76 2.87 -4.76
CA ILE A 55 2.42 4.17 -4.69
C ILE A 55 1.61 5.17 -5.50
N ASP A 56 0.94 6.11 -4.86
CA ASP A 56 0.09 7.07 -5.53
C ASP A 56 0.83 8.38 -5.83
N ASN A 57 0.88 8.73 -7.12
CA ASN A 57 1.42 10.02 -7.56
C ASN A 57 0.68 11.22 -6.95
N GLU A 58 -0.61 11.07 -6.64
CA GLU A 58 -1.38 12.11 -5.96
C GLU A 58 -0.84 12.38 -4.54
N ALA A 59 -0.62 11.33 -3.76
CA ALA A 59 -0.10 11.42 -2.41
C ALA A 59 1.33 11.95 -2.41
N LEU A 60 2.18 11.45 -3.31
CA LEU A 60 3.54 11.93 -3.46
C LEU A 60 3.60 13.42 -3.82
N TYR A 61 2.73 13.87 -4.72
CA TYR A 61 2.64 15.29 -5.08
C TYR A 61 2.19 16.14 -3.88
N ASP A 62 1.15 15.70 -3.16
CA ASP A 62 0.64 16.39 -1.98
C ASP A 62 1.68 16.43 -0.84
N ILE A 63 2.47 15.38 -0.64
CA ILE A 63 3.61 15.35 0.29
C ILE A 63 4.66 16.38 -0.11
N CYS A 64 5.11 16.38 -1.37
CA CYS A 64 6.12 17.31 -1.85
C CYS A 64 5.67 18.77 -1.72
N PHE A 65 4.43 19.05 -2.09
CA PHE A 65 3.87 20.40 -2.09
C PHE A 65 3.54 20.89 -0.66
N ARG A 66 2.78 20.11 0.11
CA ARG A 66 2.26 20.54 1.42
C ARG A 66 3.25 20.31 2.57
N THR A 67 3.94 19.17 2.58
CA THR A 67 4.82 18.76 3.69
C THR A 67 6.26 19.24 3.46
N LEU A 68 6.83 19.00 2.29
CA LEU A 68 8.20 19.42 1.97
C LEU A 68 8.32 20.88 1.53
N LYS A 69 7.18 21.56 1.31
CA LYS A 69 7.08 22.97 0.90
C LYS A 69 7.79 23.25 -0.45
N LEU A 70 7.76 22.29 -1.36
CA LEU A 70 8.25 22.48 -2.73
C LEU A 70 7.14 23.11 -3.58
N THR A 71 7.38 24.30 -4.13
CA THR A 71 6.38 25.02 -4.93
C THR A 71 6.10 24.35 -6.26
N THR A 72 7.08 23.66 -6.84
CA THR A 72 6.99 22.95 -8.12
C THR A 72 7.66 21.58 -7.98
N PRO A 73 6.94 20.55 -7.49
CA PRO A 73 7.46 19.19 -7.39
C PRO A 73 7.88 18.65 -8.77
N THR A 74 9.09 18.11 -8.87
CA THR A 74 9.56 17.44 -10.09
C THR A 74 9.51 15.92 -9.94
N TYR A 75 9.54 15.16 -11.04
CA TYR A 75 9.65 13.70 -10.98
C TYR A 75 10.87 13.22 -10.18
N GLY A 76 11.96 14.02 -10.12
CA GLY A 76 13.10 13.72 -9.26
C GLY A 76 12.75 13.70 -7.77
N ASP A 77 11.86 14.59 -7.33
CA ASP A 77 11.42 14.68 -5.94
C ASP A 77 10.44 13.54 -5.59
N LEU A 78 9.51 13.22 -6.50
CA LEU A 78 8.62 12.06 -6.40
C LEU A 78 9.44 10.76 -6.28
N ASN A 79 10.41 10.57 -7.18
CA ASN A 79 11.27 9.39 -7.20
C ASN A 79 12.18 9.30 -5.96
N HIS A 80 12.54 10.43 -5.35
CA HIS A 80 13.27 10.42 -4.10
C HIS A 80 12.46 9.76 -2.98
N LEU A 81 11.17 10.10 -2.85
CA LEU A 81 10.26 9.48 -1.88
C LEU A 81 10.08 7.98 -2.16
N VAL A 82 9.83 7.62 -3.42
CA VAL A 82 9.69 6.22 -3.83
C VAL A 82 10.94 5.40 -3.49
N SER A 83 12.13 5.95 -3.80
CA SER A 83 13.40 5.27 -3.49
C SER A 83 13.63 5.07 -1.99
N ALA A 84 13.19 6.02 -1.16
CA ALA A 84 13.28 5.93 0.29
C ALA A 84 12.36 4.82 0.83
N THR A 85 11.12 4.77 0.34
CA THR A 85 10.14 3.71 0.65
C THR A 85 10.64 2.34 0.23
N MET A 86 11.08 2.17 -1.02
CA MET A 86 11.59 0.89 -1.52
C MET A 86 12.82 0.42 -0.73
N SER A 87 13.72 1.35 -0.38
CA SER A 87 14.86 1.04 0.49
C SER A 87 14.39 0.62 1.89
N GLY A 88 13.35 1.27 2.42
CA GLY A 88 12.72 0.96 3.70
C GLY A 88 12.13 -0.45 3.73
N VAL A 89 11.21 -0.76 2.83
CA VAL A 89 10.51 -2.05 2.70
C VAL A 89 11.50 -3.21 2.56
N THR A 90 12.52 -3.05 1.72
CA THR A 90 13.52 -4.11 1.48
C THR A 90 14.61 -4.17 2.53
N THR A 91 14.55 -3.37 3.61
CA THR A 91 15.59 -3.36 4.65
C THR A 91 15.74 -4.72 5.31
N CYS A 92 14.62 -5.37 5.63
CA CYS A 92 14.59 -6.69 6.28
C CYS A 92 15.24 -7.80 5.43
N LEU A 93 15.34 -7.59 4.12
CA LEU A 93 15.93 -8.54 3.17
C LEU A 93 17.43 -8.29 2.96
N ARG A 94 17.84 -7.02 3.01
CA ARG A 94 19.20 -6.60 2.64
C ARG A 94 20.16 -6.58 3.82
N PHE A 95 19.65 -6.40 5.03
CA PHE A 95 20.46 -6.31 6.23
C PHE A 95 20.02 -7.36 7.24
N PRO A 96 20.97 -8.01 7.93
CA PRO A 96 20.62 -8.87 9.05
C PRO A 96 19.99 -8.01 10.15
N GLY A 97 18.76 -8.34 10.53
CA GLY A 97 18.03 -7.72 11.62
C GLY A 97 17.76 -8.73 12.73
N GLN A 98 17.34 -8.27 13.90
CA GLN A 98 16.93 -9.19 14.97
C GLN A 98 15.61 -9.91 14.61
N LEU A 99 14.79 -9.28 13.76
CA LEU A 99 13.63 -9.89 13.13
C LEU A 99 13.94 -10.15 11.65
N ASN A 100 14.64 -11.25 11.34
CA ASN A 100 14.84 -11.68 9.96
C ASN A 100 13.50 -12.20 9.41
N ALA A 101 12.77 -11.34 8.69
CA ALA A 101 11.61 -11.70 7.91
C ALA A 101 12.05 -11.83 6.44
N ASP A 102 11.97 -13.05 5.89
CA ASP A 102 12.03 -13.23 4.44
C ASP A 102 10.75 -12.67 3.81
N LEU A 103 10.73 -12.55 2.48
CA LEU A 103 9.55 -12.08 1.75
C LEU A 103 8.31 -12.93 2.04
N ARG A 104 8.49 -14.25 2.16
CA ARG A 104 7.38 -15.16 2.45
C ARG A 104 6.78 -14.90 3.84
N LYS A 105 7.61 -14.67 4.85
CA LYS A 105 7.17 -14.37 6.21
C LYS A 105 6.56 -12.98 6.30
N LEU A 106 7.01 -12.02 5.49
CA LEU A 106 6.32 -10.74 5.37
C LEU A 106 4.92 -10.95 4.79
N ALA A 107 4.80 -11.66 3.65
CA ALA A 107 3.54 -11.95 3.00
C ALA A 107 2.55 -12.64 3.95
N VAL A 108 2.99 -13.72 4.62
CA VAL A 108 2.16 -14.48 5.57
C VAL A 108 1.70 -13.64 6.77
N ASN A 109 2.47 -12.65 7.20
CA ASN A 109 2.05 -11.77 8.31
C ASN A 109 1.18 -10.60 7.85
N MET A 110 1.27 -10.20 6.57
CA MET A 110 0.64 -8.99 6.05
C MET A 110 -0.63 -9.26 5.23
N VAL A 111 -0.75 -10.44 4.63
CA VAL A 111 -1.85 -10.81 3.75
C VAL A 111 -2.72 -11.87 4.45
N PRO A 112 -3.81 -11.45 5.13
CA PRO A 112 -4.75 -12.40 5.72
C PRO A 112 -5.58 -13.11 4.64
N PHE A 113 -5.93 -12.40 3.56
CA PHE A 113 -6.74 -12.90 2.45
C PHE A 113 -6.01 -12.73 1.12
N PRO A 114 -5.99 -13.74 0.23
CA PRO A 114 -5.17 -13.73 -0.98
C PRO A 114 -5.40 -12.54 -1.94
N ARG A 115 -6.63 -12.00 -2.02
CA ARG A 115 -6.96 -10.85 -2.89
C ARG A 115 -6.65 -9.50 -2.26
N LEU A 116 -6.48 -9.44 -0.94
CA LEU A 116 -6.29 -8.21 -0.16
C LEU A 116 -4.82 -7.98 0.17
N HIS A 117 -3.98 -7.96 -0.87
CA HIS A 117 -2.52 -7.81 -0.80
C HIS A 117 -2.02 -6.45 -1.28
N PHE A 118 -2.90 -5.46 -1.39
CA PHE A 118 -2.53 -4.08 -1.72
C PHE A 118 -2.16 -3.30 -0.45
N PHE A 119 -0.89 -2.94 -0.35
CA PHE A 119 -0.35 -2.21 0.80
C PHE A 119 -0.29 -0.71 0.55
N MET A 120 -0.52 0.02 1.64
CA MET A 120 -0.25 1.45 1.78
C MET A 120 1.12 1.66 2.40
N PRO A 121 2.15 2.00 1.61
CA PRO A 121 3.44 2.33 2.16
C PRO A 121 3.42 3.74 2.76
N GLY A 122 4.23 3.94 3.79
CA GLY A 122 4.51 5.25 4.39
C GLY A 122 5.97 5.36 4.77
N PHE A 123 6.48 6.58 4.84
CA PHE A 123 7.85 6.83 5.25
C PHE A 123 7.92 7.97 6.25
N ALA A 124 8.73 7.80 7.28
CA ALA A 124 9.08 8.82 8.23
C ALA A 124 10.61 8.83 8.45
N PRO A 125 11.26 9.99 8.56
CA PRO A 125 10.67 11.33 8.55
C PRO A 125 10.52 11.93 7.15
N LEU A 126 9.47 12.72 6.97
CA LEU A 126 9.33 13.63 5.82
C LEU A 126 9.64 15.05 6.30
N THR A 127 10.89 15.47 6.14
CA THR A 127 11.33 16.81 6.55
C THR A 127 11.84 17.59 5.35
N SER A 128 11.46 18.87 5.28
CA SER A 128 12.03 19.78 4.30
C SER A 128 13.53 19.99 4.56
N ARG A 129 14.29 20.29 3.50
CA ARG A 129 15.74 20.55 3.61
C ARG A 129 16.08 21.65 4.62
N GLY A 130 15.19 22.63 4.82
CA GLY A 130 15.38 23.73 5.77
C GLY A 130 15.03 23.38 7.22
N SER A 131 14.08 22.45 7.44
CA SER A 131 13.63 22.06 8.78
C SER A 131 14.38 20.86 9.36
N GLN A 132 15.17 20.15 8.54
CA GLN A 132 15.89 18.94 8.93
C GLN A 132 16.90 19.15 10.07
N GLN A 133 17.50 20.35 10.20
CA GLN A 133 18.47 20.65 11.27
C GLN A 133 17.81 20.98 12.61
N TYR A 134 16.55 21.40 12.62
CA TYR A 134 15.86 21.89 13.82
C TYR A 134 14.97 20.84 14.49
N ARG A 135 14.68 19.73 13.82
CA ARG A 135 13.78 18.69 14.34
C ARG A 135 14.56 17.56 14.98
N ALA A 136 14.35 17.35 16.28
CA ALA A 136 14.90 16.22 17.00
C ALA A 136 14.09 14.97 16.64
N LEU A 137 14.65 14.11 15.80
CA LEU A 137 14.05 12.80 15.51
C LEU A 137 14.11 11.93 16.75
N THR A 138 12.95 11.52 17.26
CA THR A 138 12.80 10.58 18.37
C THR A 138 11.88 9.43 17.95
N VAL A 139 11.93 8.30 18.66
CA VAL A 139 11.05 7.15 18.37
C VAL A 139 9.56 7.52 18.44
N PRO A 140 9.08 8.25 19.47
CA PRO A 140 7.68 8.68 19.52
C PRO A 140 7.27 9.57 18.34
N GLU A 141 8.14 10.49 17.91
CA GLU A 141 7.85 11.34 16.75
C GLU A 141 7.78 10.55 15.44
N LEU A 142 8.66 9.55 15.27
CA LEU A 142 8.62 8.66 14.11
C LEU A 142 7.33 7.85 14.09
N THR A 143 6.97 7.24 15.21
CA THR A 143 5.74 6.47 15.35
C THR A 143 4.51 7.33 15.07
N GLN A 144 4.45 8.55 15.60
CA GLN A 144 3.32 9.46 15.34
C GLN A 144 3.23 9.86 13.86
N GLN A 145 4.36 10.13 13.21
CA GLN A 145 4.39 10.47 11.78
C GLN A 145 4.01 9.30 10.89
N MET A 146 4.37 8.06 11.25
CA MET A 146 4.03 6.87 10.45
C MET A 146 2.53 6.68 10.31
N PHE A 147 1.74 7.00 11.34
CA PHE A 147 0.28 6.86 11.33
C PHE A 147 -0.44 8.16 10.92
N ASP A 148 0.28 9.20 10.51
CA ASP A 148 -0.34 10.41 9.98
C ASP A 148 -0.71 10.20 8.50
N SER A 149 -1.92 10.59 8.09
CA SER A 149 -2.39 10.44 6.70
C SER A 149 -1.52 11.22 5.72
N LYS A 150 -0.88 12.29 6.19
CA LYS A 150 0.04 13.13 5.39
C LYS A 150 1.36 12.43 5.04
N ASN A 151 1.68 11.31 5.67
CA ASN A 151 2.92 10.57 5.45
C ASN A 151 2.69 9.29 4.63
N MET A 152 1.44 9.00 4.29
CA MET A 152 1.07 7.88 3.44
C MET A 152 1.41 8.18 1.99
N MET A 153 2.00 7.20 1.32
CA MET A 153 2.35 7.29 -0.10
C MET A 153 1.18 6.84 -1.00
N ALA A 154 0.04 6.47 -0.42
CA ALA A 154 -1.23 6.25 -1.11
C ALA A 154 -2.21 7.34 -0.66
N ALA A 155 -2.99 7.93 -1.59
CA ALA A 155 -3.88 9.04 -1.27
C ALA A 155 -5.21 8.52 -0.70
N CYS A 156 -5.12 7.89 0.48
CA CYS A 156 -6.27 7.43 1.25
C CYS A 156 -6.12 7.93 2.68
N ASP A 157 -7.22 8.28 3.34
CA ASP A 157 -7.18 8.56 4.78
C ASP A 157 -7.33 7.25 5.56
N PRO A 158 -6.29 6.78 6.29
CA PRO A 158 -6.40 5.54 7.04
C PRO A 158 -7.48 5.57 8.13
N ARG A 159 -7.98 6.75 8.50
CA ARG A 159 -9.07 6.91 9.49
C ARG A 159 -10.44 6.55 8.93
N HIS A 160 -10.62 6.49 7.61
CA HIS A 160 -11.87 6.08 6.99
C HIS A 160 -12.01 4.56 6.89
N GLY A 161 -10.97 3.81 7.28
CA GLY A 161 -11.00 2.36 7.30
C GLY A 161 -10.39 1.79 8.58
N ARG A 162 -10.12 0.49 8.53
CA ARG A 162 -9.43 -0.24 9.58
C ARG A 162 -8.16 -0.88 9.03
N TYR A 163 -7.16 -1.04 9.88
CA TYR A 163 -5.96 -1.79 9.56
C TYR A 163 -6.20 -3.27 9.81
N LEU A 164 -6.06 -4.07 8.74
CA LEU A 164 -6.01 -5.52 8.82
C LEU A 164 -4.69 -5.93 9.48
N THR A 165 -3.57 -5.49 8.88
CA THR A 165 -2.22 -5.78 9.35
C THR A 165 -1.31 -4.58 9.14
N VAL A 166 -0.28 -4.45 9.97
CA VAL A 166 0.70 -3.37 9.89
C VAL A 166 2.10 -3.92 10.10
N ALA A 167 3.04 -3.55 9.24
CA ALA A 167 4.46 -3.72 9.47
C ALA A 167 5.15 -2.36 9.61
N ALA A 168 5.94 -2.22 10.66
CA ALA A 168 6.71 -1.03 10.98
C ALA A 168 8.20 -1.38 11.02
N ILE A 169 8.98 -0.86 10.08
CA ILE A 169 10.42 -1.10 9.96
C ILE A 169 11.18 0.13 10.42
N PHE A 170 11.73 0.07 11.61
CA PHE A 170 12.58 1.11 12.17
C PHE A 170 14.05 0.88 11.80
N ARG A 171 14.76 1.98 11.50
CA ARG A 171 16.18 1.95 11.14
C ARG A 171 16.98 2.97 11.93
N GLY A 172 18.16 2.56 12.37
CA GLY A 172 19.07 3.36 13.19
C GLY A 172 19.19 2.84 14.61
N ARG A 173 20.14 3.39 15.38
CA ARG A 173 20.39 2.98 16.77
C ARG A 173 19.28 3.51 17.67
N MET A 174 18.41 2.62 18.13
CA MET A 174 17.31 2.94 19.05
C MET A 174 17.05 1.78 20.02
N SER A 175 16.33 2.07 21.10
CA SER A 175 15.92 1.08 22.08
C SER A 175 14.69 0.32 21.59
N MET A 176 14.78 -1.01 21.44
CA MET A 176 13.62 -1.84 21.06
C MET A 176 12.47 -1.71 22.06
N LYS A 177 12.78 -1.62 23.34
CA LYS A 177 11.78 -1.42 24.39
C LYS A 177 10.96 -0.15 24.14
N GLU A 178 11.61 0.93 23.72
CA GLU A 178 10.93 2.19 23.43
C GLU A 178 10.05 2.08 22.18
N VAL A 179 10.52 1.38 21.14
CA VAL A 179 9.75 1.11 19.92
C VAL A 179 8.48 0.33 20.25
N ASP A 180 8.60 -0.76 21.02
CA ASP A 180 7.47 -1.61 21.38
C ASP A 180 6.45 -0.87 22.26
N GLU A 181 6.92 -0.09 23.24
CA GLU A 181 6.06 0.75 24.07
C GLU A 181 5.29 1.80 23.24
N GLN A 182 5.95 2.45 22.27
CA GLN A 182 5.28 3.44 21.41
C GLN A 182 4.26 2.80 20.46
N MET A 183 4.57 1.63 19.90
CA MET A 183 3.66 0.92 19.00
C MET A 183 2.43 0.39 19.76
N LEU A 184 2.62 -0.12 20.98
CA LEU A 184 1.52 -0.52 21.86
C LEU A 184 0.65 0.69 22.27
N ASN A 185 1.28 1.83 22.56
CA ASN A 185 0.56 3.07 22.89
C ASN A 185 -0.32 3.56 21.74
N VAL A 186 0.16 3.47 20.48
CA VAL A 186 -0.66 3.82 19.31
C VAL A 186 -1.82 2.85 19.15
N GLN A 187 -1.58 1.54 19.27
CA GLN A 187 -2.67 0.55 19.18
C GLN A 187 -3.74 0.80 20.24
N ASN A 188 -3.36 1.04 21.50
CA ASN A 188 -4.31 1.28 22.59
C ASN A 188 -5.10 2.57 22.42
N LYS A 189 -4.48 3.63 21.89
CA LYS A 189 -5.17 4.91 21.64
C LYS A 189 -6.13 4.85 20.47
N ASN A 190 -5.79 4.05 19.47
CA ASN A 190 -6.46 3.99 18.18
C ASN A 190 -7.11 2.62 17.94
N SER A 191 -7.51 1.91 19.00
CA SER A 191 -7.94 0.50 18.92
C SER A 191 -9.08 0.30 17.94
N SER A 192 -9.99 1.26 17.81
CA SER A 192 -11.10 1.25 16.85
C SER A 192 -10.69 1.23 15.37
N TYR A 193 -9.47 1.67 15.06
CA TYR A 193 -8.89 1.67 13.71
C TYR A 193 -8.11 0.40 13.42
N PHE A 194 -7.91 -0.47 14.40
CA PHE A 194 -7.33 -1.80 14.20
C PHE A 194 -8.45 -2.82 14.25
N VAL A 195 -8.35 -3.81 13.38
CA VAL A 195 -9.27 -4.93 13.41
C VAL A 195 -9.09 -5.75 14.69
N GLU A 196 -10.20 -6.07 15.38
CA GLU A 196 -10.17 -6.78 16.66
C GLU A 196 -10.00 -8.30 16.51
N TRP A 197 -10.46 -8.87 15.39
CA TRP A 197 -10.44 -10.31 15.14
C TRP A 197 -9.07 -10.85 14.68
N ILE A 198 -8.13 -9.98 14.28
CA ILE A 198 -6.72 -10.36 14.07
C ILE A 198 -5.91 -9.98 15.31
N PRO A 199 -5.62 -10.92 16.23
CA PRO A 199 -4.79 -10.62 17.38
C PRO A 199 -3.35 -10.31 16.94
N ASN A 200 -2.74 -9.30 17.56
CA ASN A 200 -1.33 -8.92 17.32
C ASN A 200 -0.99 -8.65 15.84
N ASN A 201 -1.87 -7.88 15.17
CA ASN A 201 -1.78 -7.53 13.74
C ASN A 201 -0.66 -6.53 13.39
N VAL A 202 0.02 -5.96 14.38
CA VAL A 202 1.14 -5.04 14.17
C VAL A 202 2.46 -5.77 14.42
N LYS A 203 3.33 -5.77 13.41
CA LYS A 203 4.70 -6.30 13.48
C LYS A 203 5.72 -5.17 13.41
N THR A 204 6.69 -5.21 14.32
CA THR A 204 7.79 -4.25 14.38
C THR A 204 9.10 -4.93 14.03
N ALA A 205 9.91 -4.29 13.20
CA ALA A 205 11.26 -4.72 12.88
C ALA A 205 12.24 -3.58 13.13
N VAL A 206 13.40 -3.88 13.70
CA VAL A 206 14.45 -2.89 13.97
C VAL A 206 15.73 -3.30 13.26
N CYS A 207 16.32 -2.36 12.52
CA CYS A 207 17.59 -2.52 11.84
C CYS A 207 18.58 -1.45 12.31
N ASP A 208 19.77 -1.86 12.72
CA ASP A 208 20.79 -0.94 13.26
C ASP A 208 21.37 0.01 12.20
N ILE A 209 21.22 -0.31 10.91
CA ILE A 209 21.82 0.43 9.80
C ILE A 209 20.83 1.48 9.27
N PRO A 210 21.05 2.78 9.54
CA PRO A 210 20.17 3.84 9.06
C PRO A 210 20.36 4.10 7.55
N PRO A 211 19.39 4.72 6.89
CA PRO A 211 19.54 5.14 5.50
C PRO A 211 20.48 6.35 5.37
N ARG A 212 20.97 6.60 4.16
CA ARG A 212 21.92 7.70 3.88
C ARG A 212 21.30 9.05 4.21
N GLY A 213 22.00 9.85 5.03
CA GLY A 213 21.60 11.22 5.36
C GLY A 213 20.63 11.36 6.53
N LEU A 214 20.22 10.25 7.17
CA LEU A 214 19.37 10.25 8.35
C LEU A 214 20.01 9.42 9.46
N LYS A 215 19.80 9.81 10.73
CA LYS A 215 20.25 9.01 11.89
C LYS A 215 19.24 7.93 12.25
N MET A 216 17.96 8.23 12.06
CA MET A 216 16.84 7.32 12.29
C MET A 216 15.78 7.53 11.22
N SER A 217 15.09 6.45 10.85
CA SER A 217 13.93 6.47 9.97
C SER A 217 13.00 5.33 10.35
N ALA A 218 11.75 5.43 9.94
CA ALA A 218 10.79 4.36 10.03
C ALA A 218 9.99 4.25 8.74
N THR A 219 9.79 3.02 8.28
CA THR A 219 8.98 2.71 7.10
C THR A 219 7.74 1.99 7.57
N PHE A 220 6.60 2.44 7.08
CA PHE A 220 5.30 1.89 7.37
C PHE A 220 4.82 1.10 6.16
N ILE A 221 4.24 -0.07 6.42
CA ILE A 221 3.52 -0.87 5.44
C ILE A 221 2.20 -1.23 6.11
N GLY A 222 1.10 -0.63 5.67
CA GLY A 222 -0.22 -0.92 6.20
C GLY A 222 -1.05 -1.68 5.17
N ASN A 223 -1.66 -2.78 5.58
CA ASN A 223 -2.80 -3.35 4.88
C ASN A 223 -4.07 -2.75 5.52
N SER A 224 -4.70 -1.81 4.83
CA SER A 224 -5.87 -1.09 5.35
C SER A 224 -7.01 -1.15 4.35
N THR A 225 -8.23 -1.30 4.88
CA THR A 225 -9.45 -1.23 4.08
C THR A 225 -9.66 0.14 3.44
N ALA A 226 -9.00 1.19 3.94
CA ALA A 226 -9.04 2.53 3.36
C ALA A 226 -8.49 2.60 1.93
N ILE A 227 -7.69 1.60 1.50
CA ILE A 227 -7.18 1.53 0.11
C ILE A 227 -8.32 1.48 -0.93
N GLN A 228 -9.53 1.10 -0.52
CA GLN A 228 -10.72 1.16 -1.37
C GLN A 228 -10.97 2.55 -1.96
N GLU A 229 -10.58 3.64 -1.28
CA GLU A 229 -10.72 5.01 -1.81
C GLU A 229 -9.92 5.20 -3.10
N LEU A 230 -8.72 4.61 -3.17
CA LEU A 230 -7.87 4.66 -4.35
C LEU A 230 -8.52 3.92 -5.52
N PHE A 231 -9.05 2.73 -5.27
CA PHE A 231 -9.75 1.94 -6.29
C PHE A 231 -11.05 2.59 -6.74
N LYS A 232 -11.86 3.15 -5.81
CA LYS A 232 -13.07 3.91 -6.13
C LYS A 232 -12.77 5.10 -7.04
N ARG A 233 -11.68 5.84 -6.79
CA ARG A 233 -11.27 6.96 -7.64
C ARG A 233 -10.91 6.52 -9.07
N ILE A 234 -10.15 5.42 -9.21
CA ILE A 234 -9.80 4.87 -10.53
C ILE A 234 -11.06 4.34 -11.23
N SER A 235 -11.93 3.63 -10.51
CA SER A 235 -13.21 3.11 -11.01
C SER A 235 -14.11 4.23 -11.52
N GLU A 236 -14.31 5.31 -10.76
CA GLU A 236 -15.16 6.43 -11.20
C GLU A 236 -14.64 7.08 -12.49
N GLN A 237 -13.33 7.27 -12.61
CA GLN A 237 -12.70 7.82 -13.82
C GLN A 237 -12.82 6.85 -15.00
N PHE A 238 -12.62 5.55 -14.76
CA PHE A 238 -12.82 4.50 -15.76
C PHE A 238 -14.25 4.49 -16.28
N THR A 239 -15.25 4.42 -15.39
CA THR A 239 -16.66 4.37 -15.75
C THR A 239 -17.07 5.62 -16.52
N ALA A 240 -16.57 6.81 -16.14
CA ALA A 240 -16.85 8.06 -16.85
C ALA A 240 -16.34 8.03 -18.31
N MET A 241 -15.18 7.43 -18.55
CA MET A 241 -14.59 7.26 -19.88
C MET A 241 -15.30 6.14 -20.67
N PHE A 242 -15.53 4.98 -20.04
CA PHE A 242 -16.11 3.78 -20.64
C PHE A 242 -17.55 3.98 -21.07
N ARG A 243 -18.37 4.69 -20.28
CA ARG A 243 -19.74 5.07 -20.68
C ARG A 243 -19.80 5.87 -21.98
N ARG A 244 -18.75 6.64 -22.30
CA ARG A 244 -18.64 7.43 -23.54
C ARG A 244 -17.93 6.68 -24.66
N LYS A 245 -17.42 5.47 -24.39
CA LYS A 245 -16.55 4.68 -25.29
C LYS A 245 -15.38 5.50 -25.86
N ALA A 246 -14.86 6.44 -25.06
CA ALA A 246 -13.78 7.32 -25.48
C ALA A 246 -12.47 6.52 -25.59
N PHE A 247 -11.73 6.69 -26.69
CA PHE A 247 -10.44 6.00 -26.95
C PHE A 247 -10.48 4.47 -26.99
N LEU A 248 -11.66 3.84 -26.92
CA LEU A 248 -11.81 2.38 -26.88
C LEU A 248 -11.27 1.69 -28.14
N HIS A 249 -11.38 2.35 -29.30
CA HIS A 249 -10.85 1.85 -30.58
C HIS A 249 -9.33 1.63 -30.60
N TRP A 250 -8.57 2.24 -29.70
CA TRP A 250 -7.13 1.99 -29.58
C TRP A 250 -6.84 0.62 -28.99
N TYR A 251 -7.75 0.09 -28.18
CA TYR A 251 -7.60 -1.22 -27.53
C TYR A 251 -8.26 -2.31 -28.39
N THR A 252 -9.46 -2.06 -28.91
CA THR A 252 -10.14 -3.02 -29.77
C THR A 252 -9.46 -3.19 -31.13
N GLY A 253 -8.76 -2.15 -31.61
CA GLY A 253 -7.90 -2.24 -32.80
C GLY A 253 -6.70 -3.16 -32.64
N GLU A 254 -6.23 -3.38 -31.41
CA GLU A 254 -5.14 -4.30 -31.07
C GLU A 254 -5.64 -5.71 -30.72
N GLY A 255 -6.96 -5.94 -30.80
CA GLY A 255 -7.58 -7.26 -30.63
C GLY A 255 -8.20 -7.53 -29.27
N MET A 256 -8.27 -6.55 -28.36
CA MET A 256 -9.04 -6.68 -27.11
C MET A 256 -10.55 -6.58 -27.36
N ASP A 257 -11.34 -7.30 -26.59
CA ASP A 257 -12.81 -7.19 -26.62
C ASP A 257 -13.31 -6.14 -25.60
N GLU A 258 -14.45 -5.49 -25.88
CA GLU A 258 -15.13 -4.63 -24.92
C GLU A 258 -15.53 -5.40 -23.65
N MET A 259 -15.70 -6.72 -23.76
CA MET A 259 -16.02 -7.59 -22.63
C MET A 259 -14.90 -7.62 -21.58
N GLU A 260 -13.63 -7.63 -21.99
CA GLU A 260 -12.48 -7.60 -21.08
C GLU A 260 -12.46 -6.33 -20.19
N PHE A 261 -12.94 -5.21 -20.73
CA PHE A 261 -13.09 -3.97 -19.97
C PHE A 261 -14.17 -4.09 -18.90
N THR A 262 -15.28 -4.75 -19.24
CA THR A 262 -16.40 -4.95 -18.32
C THR A 262 -16.01 -5.92 -17.20
N GLU A 263 -15.27 -6.99 -17.52
CA GLU A 263 -14.73 -7.94 -16.55
C GLU A 263 -13.75 -7.28 -15.58
N ALA A 264 -12.82 -6.46 -16.09
CA ALA A 264 -11.88 -5.72 -15.26
C ALA A 264 -12.59 -4.68 -14.37
N GLU A 265 -13.63 -4.00 -14.86
CA GLU A 265 -14.46 -3.09 -14.06
C GLU A 265 -15.18 -3.85 -12.94
N SER A 266 -15.78 -5.00 -13.26
CA SER A 266 -16.48 -5.84 -12.28
C SER A 266 -15.52 -6.32 -11.19
N ASN A 267 -14.39 -6.92 -11.55
CA ASN A 267 -13.42 -7.45 -10.58
C ASN A 267 -12.87 -6.33 -9.67
N MET A 268 -12.63 -5.13 -10.21
CA MET A 268 -12.20 -3.99 -9.39
C MET A 268 -13.30 -3.55 -8.40
N ASN A 269 -14.58 -3.61 -8.78
CA ASN A 269 -15.70 -3.30 -7.88
C ASN A 269 -15.93 -4.41 -6.84
N ASP A 270 -15.70 -5.66 -7.20
CA ASP A 270 -15.74 -6.80 -6.28
C ASP A 270 -14.65 -6.65 -5.21
N LEU A 271 -13.41 -6.31 -5.61
CA LEU A 271 -12.30 -6.03 -4.68
C LEU A 271 -12.65 -4.87 -3.71
N VAL A 272 -13.27 -3.80 -4.21
CA VAL A 272 -13.74 -2.70 -3.36
C VAL A 272 -14.80 -3.17 -2.36
N SER A 273 -15.69 -4.07 -2.79
CA SER A 273 -16.75 -4.62 -1.95
C SER A 273 -16.18 -5.55 -0.88
N GLU A 274 -15.18 -6.37 -1.20
CA GLU A 274 -14.44 -7.19 -0.23
C GLU A 274 -13.80 -6.31 0.86
N TYR A 275 -13.08 -5.24 0.47
CA TYR A 275 -12.51 -4.31 1.45
C TYR A 275 -13.58 -3.65 2.33
N GLN A 276 -14.76 -3.35 1.79
CA GLN A 276 -15.87 -2.80 2.55
C GLN A 276 -16.46 -3.83 3.53
N GLN A 277 -16.62 -5.08 3.10
CA GLN A 277 -17.11 -6.17 3.95
C GLN A 277 -16.22 -6.36 5.19
N TYR A 278 -14.90 -6.47 5.01
CA TYR A 278 -13.98 -6.62 6.15
C TYR A 278 -13.82 -5.35 7.00
N GLN A 279 -14.14 -4.18 6.45
CA GLN A 279 -14.18 -2.94 7.22
C GLN A 279 -15.33 -2.95 8.23
N ASP A 280 -16.50 -3.42 7.80
CA ASP A 280 -17.72 -3.46 8.60
C ASP A 280 -17.79 -4.72 9.49
N ALA A 281 -17.06 -5.78 9.13
CA ALA A 281 -17.01 -7.03 9.87
C ALA A 281 -16.65 -6.83 11.35
N THR A 282 -17.43 -7.47 12.20
CA THR A 282 -17.18 -7.56 13.65
C THR A 282 -16.73 -8.97 14.05
N ALA A 283 -16.08 -9.10 15.22
CA ALA A 283 -15.52 -10.37 15.67
C ALA A 283 -16.58 -11.49 15.86
N ASP A 284 -17.85 -11.13 15.98
CA ASP A 284 -18.96 -12.07 16.14
C ASP A 284 -19.48 -12.65 14.80
N GLU A 285 -19.18 -11.99 13.66
CA GLU A 285 -19.74 -12.36 12.35
C GLU A 285 -18.82 -13.28 11.54
N GLN A 286 -17.54 -13.46 11.92
CA GLN A 286 -16.60 -14.33 11.21
C GLN A 286 -16.82 -15.84 11.36
N GLY A 287 -17.52 -16.27 12.42
CA GLY A 287 -17.88 -17.68 12.58
C GLY A 287 -18.78 -18.22 11.46
N GLU A 288 -19.50 -17.34 10.76
CA GLU A 288 -20.35 -17.70 9.61
C GLU A 288 -19.61 -17.55 8.27
N PHE A 289 -18.61 -16.66 8.17
CA PHE A 289 -17.86 -16.42 6.92
C PHE A 289 -16.77 -17.47 6.64
N GLU A 290 -16.14 -18.05 7.67
CA GLU A 290 -15.22 -19.19 7.48
C GLU A 290 -15.95 -20.47 7.04
N GLU A 291 -17.25 -20.61 7.34
CA GLU A 291 -18.08 -21.73 6.85
C GLU A 291 -18.49 -21.55 5.38
N GLU A 292 -18.76 -20.31 4.91
CA GLU A 292 -19.09 -20.06 3.48
C GLU A 292 -17.88 -20.23 2.55
N GLU A 293 -16.68 -19.75 2.89
CA GLU A 293 -15.48 -19.98 2.05
C GLU A 293 -15.06 -21.46 1.98
N GLY A 294 -15.41 -22.26 3.00
CA GLY A 294 -15.14 -23.70 3.03
C GLY A 294 -16.10 -24.56 2.19
N GLU A 295 -17.28 -24.05 1.83
CA GLU A 295 -18.25 -24.75 0.98
C GLU A 295 -18.00 -24.55 -0.52
N ASP A 296 -17.38 -23.45 -0.93
CA ASP A 296 -17.05 -23.18 -2.34
C ASP A 296 -15.78 -23.93 -2.84
N GLU A 297 -14.98 -24.50 -1.94
CA GLU A 297 -13.80 -25.34 -2.27
C GLU A 297 -14.04 -26.87 -2.17
N ALA A 298 -15.30 -27.34 -2.01
CA ALA A 298 -15.64 -28.77 -1.85
C ALA A 298 -16.22 -29.46 -3.11
#